data_AF-A0A9Q0Z373-F1
#
_entry.id   AF-A0A9Q0Z373-F1
#
_cell.length_a   1.000
_cell.length_b   1.000
_cell.length_c   1.000
_cell.angle_alpha   90.00
_cell.angle_beta   90.00
_cell.angle_gamma   90.00
#
_symmetry.space_group_name_H-M   'P 1'
#
loop_
_entity.id
_entity.type
_entity.pdbx_description
1 polymer ?
#
loop_
_entity_poly.entity_id
_entity_poly.type
_entity_poly.pdbx_seq_one_letter_code
_entity_poly.pdbx_strand_id
1 'polypeptide(L)'
;MPNSCSIRALWILNSLDAVVLSRKFPVVEKQWRAACKTMNDNSNNTEEDPLKHTVSPFLPNDAELSSAFAERKKREGSLRGYGIRVNNQSVKGSDSWVDDPITRHIISINVESKVEGGENHLLWPLILHLRGSYVILVLPLIEAVHLKAYAKLCRKSDCGNAVGVDASLSSILLDTPSITGAFMVAHAIGDIIVGDVVDPEVVVNAAPSVGGLLDSLTGSIGITGISSRAKPVAAPVASATPSGAASIGTLTADTPKLGSRPLDKDTLRNFISSAMPFGTPL
;
A
#
# COMPACT_ATOMS: atom_id res chain seq x y z
N MET A 1 17.48 1.95 -4.45
CA MET A 1 16.20 1.53 -5.05
C MET A 1 15.78 0.18 -4.46
N PRO A 2 14.79 0.13 -3.57
CA PRO A 2 14.03 -1.10 -3.37
C PRO A 2 13.33 -1.42 -4.69
N ASN A 3 13.91 -2.33 -5.48
CA ASN A 3 13.37 -2.74 -6.78
C ASN A 3 12.07 -3.57 -6.67
N SER A 4 11.45 -3.62 -5.50
CA SER A 4 10.28 -4.44 -5.21
C SER A 4 9.25 -3.66 -4.40
N CYS A 5 7.98 -3.82 -4.76
CA CYS A 5 6.85 -3.36 -3.95
C CYS A 5 6.82 -4.19 -2.66
N SER A 6 7.38 -3.65 -1.57
CA SER A 6 7.44 -4.30 -0.26
C SER A 6 6.58 -3.56 0.76
N ILE A 7 6.00 -4.30 1.70
CA ILE A 7 5.15 -3.77 2.78
C ILE A 7 5.86 -3.99 4.12
N ARG A 8 5.95 -2.93 4.94
CA ARG A 8 6.51 -2.97 6.30
C ARG A 8 5.52 -3.52 7.31
N ALA A 9 4.26 -3.12 7.21
CA ALA A 9 3.19 -3.56 8.09
C ALA A 9 1.78 -3.34 7.50
N LEU A 10 0.82 -4.05 8.08
CA LEU A 10 -0.61 -4.02 7.77
C LEU A 10 -1.39 -3.99 9.09
N TRP A 11 -2.46 -3.21 9.14
CA TRP A 11 -3.43 -3.23 10.22
C TRP A 11 -4.85 -3.19 9.68
N ILE A 12 -5.77 -3.84 10.41
CA ILE A 12 -7.20 -3.79 10.16
C ILE A 12 -7.85 -3.33 11.46
N LEU A 13 -8.59 -2.24 11.39
CA LEU A 13 -9.33 -1.66 12.51
C LEU A 13 -10.81 -1.86 12.29
N ASN A 14 -11.57 -2.00 13.37
CA ASN A 14 -13.03 -2.00 13.33
C ASN A 14 -13.60 -0.57 13.34
N SER A 15 -14.93 -0.46 13.38
CA SER A 15 -15.65 0.82 13.43
C SER A 15 -15.40 1.65 14.69
N LEU A 16 -14.79 1.07 15.72
CA LEU A 16 -14.42 1.73 16.98
C LEU A 16 -12.93 2.11 17.00
N ASP A 17 -12.26 2.08 15.85
CA ASP A 17 -10.82 2.34 15.69
C ASP A 17 -9.91 1.37 16.48
N ALA A 18 -10.43 0.23 16.91
CA ALA A 18 -9.64 -0.80 17.57
C ALA A 18 -9.02 -1.73 16.53
N VAL A 19 -7.71 -1.97 16.63
CA VAL A 19 -7.00 -2.93 15.80
C VAL A 19 -7.52 -4.34 16.09
N VAL A 20 -8.11 -4.99 15.09
CA VAL A 20 -8.59 -6.37 15.15
C VAL A 20 -7.61 -7.37 14.54
N LEU A 21 -6.75 -6.90 13.65
CA LEU A 21 -5.67 -7.68 13.06
C LEU A 21 -4.49 -6.76 12.76
N SER A 22 -3.29 -7.25 13.05
CA SER A 22 -2.04 -6.61 12.65
C SER A 22 -1.07 -7.64 12.10
N ARG A 23 -0.28 -7.24 11.11
CA ARG A 23 0.86 -8.02 10.60
C ARG A 23 2.03 -7.10 10.33
N LYS A 24 3.18 -7.45 10.88
CA LYS A 24 4.45 -6.75 10.68
C LYS A 24 5.36 -7.65 9.87
N PHE A 25 6.20 -7.06 9.02
CA PHE A 25 7.16 -7.79 8.19
C PHE A 25 8.59 -7.48 8.66
N PRO A 26 9.16 -8.29 9.59
CA PRO A 26 10.42 -7.95 10.27
C PRO A 26 11.62 -7.80 9.34
N VAL A 27 11.65 -8.55 8.24
CA VAL A 27 12.73 -8.49 7.24
C VAL A 27 12.73 -7.13 6.53
N VAL A 28 11.56 -6.67 6.10
CA VAL A 28 11.37 -5.36 5.48
C VAL A 28 11.67 -4.25 6.49
N GLU A 29 11.26 -4.42 7.75
CA GLU A 29 11.55 -3.45 8.81
C GLU A 29 13.06 -3.36 9.14
N LYS A 30 13.80 -4.47 9.04
CA LYS A 30 15.26 -4.47 9.18
C LYS A 30 15.92 -3.67 8.04
N GLN A 31 15.44 -3.82 6.81
CA GLN A 31 15.92 -3.05 5.65
C GLN A 31 15.64 -1.55 5.85
N TRP A 32 14.43 -1.20 6.31
CA TRP A 32 14.08 0.17 6.63
C TRP A 32 15.00 0.80 7.69
N ARG A 33 15.28 0.07 8.79
CA ARG A 33 16.23 0.51 9.82
C ARG A 33 17.63 0.78 9.26
N ALA A 34 18.12 -0.11 8.40
CA ALA A 34 19.43 0.07 7.77
C ALA A 34 19.45 1.32 6.87
N ALA A 35 18.41 1.52 6.05
CA ALA A 35 18.28 2.69 5.18
C ALA A 35 18.22 4.01 5.98
N CYS A 36 17.47 4.05 7.08
CA CYS A 36 17.41 5.21 7.96
C CYS A 36 18.79 5.53 8.56
N LYS A 37 19.54 4.51 8.99
CA LYS A 37 20.89 4.68 9.53
C LYS A 37 21.83 5.28 8.49
N THR A 38 21.90 4.68 7.29
CA THR A 38 22.75 5.18 6.20
C THR A 38 22.41 6.61 5.80
N MET A 39 21.12 6.96 5.74
CA MET A 39 20.67 8.32 5.44
C MET A 39 21.13 9.33 6.50
N ASN A 40 20.94 8.98 7.78
CA ASN A 40 21.32 9.86 8.90
C ASN A 40 22.85 10.04 8.97
N ASP A 41 23.62 8.97 8.77
CA ASP A 41 25.09 8.99 8.73
C ASP A 41 25.59 9.92 7.60
N ASN A 42 24.99 9.84 6.41
CA ASN A 42 25.33 10.72 5.28
C ASN A 42 24.99 12.19 5.56
N SER A 43 23.87 12.45 6.24
CA SER A 43 23.41 13.82 6.54
C SER A 43 24.20 14.52 7.65
N ASN A 44 24.91 13.76 8.49
CA ASN A 44 25.78 14.32 9.52
C ASN A 44 27.08 14.91 8.95
N ASN A 45 27.41 14.60 7.69
CA ASN A 45 28.62 15.06 7.00
C ASN A 45 28.40 16.38 6.22
N THR A 46 27.20 16.96 6.23
CA THR A 46 26.89 18.21 5.54
C THR A 46 26.56 19.28 6.58
N GLU A 47 27.34 20.37 6.59
CA GLU A 47 27.18 21.46 7.56
C GLU A 47 25.82 22.18 7.42
N GLU A 48 25.22 22.46 8.58
CA GLU A 48 24.18 23.48 8.86
C GLU A 48 22.92 23.56 7.96
N ASP A 49 22.04 22.53 7.99
CA ASP A 49 20.60 22.74 7.76
C ASP A 49 19.90 22.89 9.15
N PRO A 50 19.32 24.06 9.49
CA PRO A 50 18.60 24.27 10.76
C PRO A 50 17.37 23.38 10.93
N LEU A 51 16.97 22.62 9.89
CA LEU A 51 15.93 21.60 9.93
C LEU A 51 16.52 20.19 9.77
N LYS A 52 17.47 19.81 10.65
CA LYS A 52 17.94 18.42 10.80
C LYS A 52 16.80 17.50 11.27
N HIS A 53 15.89 17.18 10.36
CA HIS A 53 14.93 16.10 10.54
C HIS A 53 15.67 14.78 10.38
N THR A 54 16.02 14.18 11.52
CA THR A 54 16.52 12.82 11.61
C THR A 54 15.35 11.87 11.35
N VAL A 55 15.54 10.94 10.41
CA VAL A 55 14.52 9.91 10.16
C VAL A 55 14.76 8.80 11.17
N SER A 56 13.89 8.71 12.17
CA SER A 56 13.94 7.64 13.17
C SER A 56 13.13 6.44 12.69
N PRO A 57 13.73 5.23 12.62
CA PRO A 57 12.97 4.05 12.27
C PRO A 57 12.06 3.65 13.43
N PHE A 58 10.76 3.82 13.24
CA PHE A 58 9.75 3.51 14.24
C PHE A 58 8.62 2.68 13.61
N LEU A 59 8.09 1.74 14.40
CA LEU A 59 6.94 0.92 14.04
C LEU A 59 6.06 0.72 15.30
N PRO A 60 4.85 1.30 15.35
CA PRO A 60 4.01 1.32 16.55
C PRO A 60 3.50 -0.08 16.91
N ASN A 61 3.18 -0.27 18.19
CA ASN A 61 2.29 -1.34 18.62
C ASN A 61 0.82 -0.99 18.31
N ASP A 62 -0.07 -1.96 18.50
CA ASP A 62 -1.47 -1.82 18.09
C ASP A 62 -2.23 -0.75 18.91
N ALA A 63 -1.88 -0.58 20.19
CA ALA A 63 -2.46 0.46 21.05
C ALA A 63 -1.96 1.85 20.67
N GLU A 64 -0.66 2.00 20.41
CA GLU A 64 -0.05 3.24 19.92
C GLU A 64 -0.66 3.66 18.58
N LEU A 65 -0.82 2.72 17.65
CA LEU A 65 -1.44 2.99 16.36
C LEU A 65 -2.90 3.40 16.52
N SER A 66 -3.70 2.67 17.31
CA SER A 66 -5.12 2.97 17.51
C SER A 66 -5.30 4.39 18.09
N SER A 67 -4.51 4.72 19.13
CA SER A 67 -4.52 6.04 19.74
C SER A 67 -4.13 7.14 18.74
N ALA A 68 -3.01 6.95 18.04
CA ALA A 68 -2.53 7.92 17.07
C ALA A 68 -3.47 8.08 15.86
N PHE A 69 -4.18 7.03 15.47
CA PHE A 69 -5.19 7.08 14.41
C PHE A 69 -6.43 7.86 14.86
N ALA A 70 -6.89 7.69 16.11
CA ALA A 70 -7.98 8.48 16.67
C ALA A 70 -7.59 9.97 16.77
N GLU A 71 -6.37 10.26 17.23
CA GLU A 71 -5.86 11.64 17.32
C GLU A 71 -5.67 12.28 15.95
N ARG A 72 -5.28 11.51 14.91
CA ARG A 72 -5.22 12.01 13.54
C ARG A 72 -6.55 12.65 13.13
N LYS A 73 -7.68 11.98 13.34
CA LYS A 73 -9.01 12.50 12.94
C LYS A 73 -9.31 13.88 13.55
N LYS A 74 -8.79 14.15 14.76
CA LYS A 74 -8.94 15.45 15.42
C LYS A 74 -8.05 16.52 14.76
N ARG A 75 -6.80 16.19 14.42
CA ARG A 75 -5.82 17.13 13.83
C ARG A 75 -6.13 17.59 12.43
N GLU A 76 -6.81 16.77 11.63
CA GLU A 76 -7.13 17.11 10.25
C GLU A 76 -8.21 18.20 10.14
N GLY A 77 -8.95 18.49 11.22
CA GLY A 77 -10.08 19.43 11.20
C GLY A 77 -11.35 18.85 10.55
N SER A 78 -11.34 17.58 10.16
CA SER A 78 -12.51 16.85 9.68
C SER A 78 -12.50 15.43 10.22
N LEU A 79 -13.68 14.93 10.63
CA LEU A 79 -13.89 13.54 11.07
C LEU A 79 -13.38 12.50 10.06
N ARG A 80 -13.36 12.84 8.76
CA ARG A 80 -12.87 11.94 7.70
C ARG A 80 -11.44 12.22 7.25
N GLY A 81 -10.81 13.31 7.70
CA GLY A 81 -9.48 13.72 7.24
C GLY A 81 -9.46 13.96 5.73
N TYR A 82 -10.18 14.99 5.26
CA TYR A 82 -10.39 15.22 3.83
C TYR A 82 -9.17 15.73 3.06
N GLY A 83 -7.99 15.84 3.67
CA GLY A 83 -6.80 16.31 2.96
C GLY A 83 -6.92 17.73 2.40
N ILE A 84 -7.88 18.51 2.91
CA ILE A 84 -8.14 19.89 2.53
C ILE A 84 -7.93 20.74 3.76
N ARG A 85 -7.18 21.83 3.62
CA ARG A 85 -6.89 22.73 4.72
C ARG A 85 -8.17 23.43 5.16
N VAL A 86 -8.57 23.23 6.42
CA VAL A 86 -9.65 23.97 7.04
C VAL A 86 -9.05 25.03 7.96
N ASN A 87 -9.29 26.30 7.62
CA ASN A 87 -8.80 27.43 8.40
C ASN A 87 -9.19 27.30 9.88
N ASN A 88 -8.22 27.51 10.76
CA ASN A 88 -8.34 27.44 12.23
C ASN A 88 -8.70 26.06 12.82
N GLN A 89 -8.79 25.00 12.01
CA GLN A 89 -9.07 23.63 12.47
C GLN A 89 -7.97 22.64 12.11
N SER A 90 -7.41 22.73 10.90
CA SER A 90 -6.30 21.87 10.49
C SER A 90 -5.01 22.30 11.19
N VAL A 91 -4.33 21.35 11.81
CA VAL A 91 -3.07 21.60 12.53
C VAL A 91 -1.90 21.63 11.54
N LYS A 92 -1.01 22.62 11.65
CA LYS A 92 0.23 22.66 10.85
C LYS A 92 1.03 21.37 11.05
N GLY A 93 1.49 20.74 9.97
CA GLY A 93 2.14 19.42 10.01
C GLY A 93 1.19 18.23 9.89
N SER A 94 -0.12 18.46 9.68
CA SER A 94 -1.11 17.42 9.33
C SER A 94 -1.20 17.18 7.81
N ASP A 95 -1.91 16.13 7.41
CA ASP A 95 -2.13 15.80 5.99
C ASP A 95 -2.90 16.93 5.28
N SER A 96 -3.91 17.49 5.96
CA SER A 96 -4.74 18.60 5.47
C SER A 96 -3.94 19.87 5.28
N TRP A 97 -2.73 19.99 5.86
CA TRP A 97 -1.84 21.10 5.60
C TRP A 97 -1.21 21.04 4.21
N VAL A 98 -1.14 19.85 3.59
CA VAL A 98 -0.69 19.67 2.21
C VAL A 98 -1.73 20.16 1.20
N ASP A 99 -3.01 20.19 1.60
CA ASP A 99 -4.14 20.67 0.80
C ASP A 99 -4.33 19.92 -0.54
N ASP A 100 -4.07 18.61 -0.52
CA ASP A 100 -4.26 17.72 -1.68
C ASP A 100 -5.26 16.59 -1.35
N PRO A 101 -6.33 16.42 -2.15
CA PRO A 101 -7.31 15.35 -2.00
C PRO A 101 -6.74 13.92 -1.92
N ILE A 102 -5.57 13.65 -2.52
CA ILE A 102 -4.94 12.32 -2.48
C ILE A 102 -4.56 11.91 -1.04
N THR A 103 -4.34 12.88 -0.16
CA THR A 103 -4.02 12.64 1.26
C THR A 103 -5.23 12.10 2.06
N ARG A 104 -6.40 11.97 1.44
CA ARG A 104 -7.52 11.16 1.95
C ARG A 104 -7.22 9.67 1.94
N HIS A 105 -6.36 9.25 1.02
CA HIS A 105 -6.04 7.84 0.76
C HIS A 105 -4.61 7.51 1.18
N ILE A 106 -3.70 8.48 1.10
CA ILE A 106 -2.31 8.35 1.52
C ILE A 106 -2.10 9.24 2.74
N ILE A 107 -2.26 8.65 3.91
CA ILE A 107 -2.35 9.38 5.18
C ILE A 107 -1.02 9.37 5.92
N SER A 108 -0.84 10.32 6.83
CA SER A 108 0.19 10.26 7.86
C SER A 108 -0.41 10.09 9.26
N ILE A 109 0.34 9.39 10.11
CA ILE A 109 0.03 9.27 11.53
C ILE A 109 1.25 9.73 12.32
N ASN A 110 1.04 10.63 13.26
CA ASN A 110 2.05 11.03 14.24
C ASN A 110 1.81 10.23 15.51
N VAL A 111 2.78 9.40 15.87
CA VAL A 111 2.77 8.65 17.14
C VAL A 111 3.60 9.43 18.14
N GLU A 112 3.00 9.76 19.27
CA GLU A 112 3.65 10.52 20.33
C GLU A 112 4.83 9.75 20.94
N SER A 113 5.91 10.46 21.23
CA SER A 113 7.05 9.86 21.92
C SER A 113 6.70 9.55 23.37
N LYS A 114 7.17 8.40 23.87
CA LYS A 114 7.02 8.03 25.30
C LYS A 114 7.97 8.81 26.21
N VAL A 115 8.96 9.49 25.64
CA VAL A 115 9.92 10.30 26.40
C VAL A 115 9.35 11.70 26.48
N GLU A 116 9.23 12.25 27.70
CA GLU A 116 8.81 13.64 27.89
C GLU A 116 9.75 14.59 27.12
N GLY A 117 9.18 15.41 26.24
CA GLY A 117 9.94 16.29 25.33
C GLY A 117 10.55 15.60 24.11
N GLY A 118 10.28 14.31 23.90
CA GLY A 118 10.71 13.57 22.71
C GLY A 118 9.94 13.98 21.44
N GLU A 119 10.61 13.89 20.29
CA GLU A 119 9.96 14.19 19.01
C GLU A 119 8.97 13.10 18.60
N ASN A 120 7.81 13.51 18.08
CA ASN A 120 6.80 12.59 17.56
C ASN A 120 7.33 11.81 16.34
N HIS A 121 6.91 10.55 16.24
CA HIS A 121 7.27 9.68 15.14
C HIS A 121 6.24 9.77 14.01
N LEU A 122 6.66 10.30 12.86
CA LEU A 122 5.85 10.36 11.65
C LEU A 122 5.86 9.01 10.92
N LEU A 123 4.68 8.42 10.74
CA LEU A 123 4.46 7.32 9.81
C LEU A 123 3.82 7.86 8.54
N TRP A 124 4.57 7.79 7.44
CA TRP A 124 4.08 8.09 6.10
C TRP A 124 4.92 7.32 5.07
N PRO A 125 4.35 6.92 3.92
CA PRO A 125 2.93 6.92 3.59
C PRO A 125 2.20 5.77 4.27
N LEU A 126 0.95 5.99 4.68
CA LEU A 126 0.06 4.94 5.15
C LEU A 126 -1.18 4.91 4.26
N ILE A 127 -1.42 3.79 3.58
CA ILE A 127 -2.57 3.66 2.70
C ILE A 127 -3.81 3.40 3.54
N LEU A 128 -4.81 4.26 3.41
CA LEU A 128 -6.11 4.17 4.07
C LEU A 128 -7.14 3.63 3.09
N HIS A 129 -7.66 2.43 3.36
CA HIS A 129 -8.76 1.84 2.61
C HIS A 129 -9.95 1.56 3.54
N LEU A 130 -11.11 2.11 3.20
CA LEU A 130 -12.35 1.91 3.93
C LEU A 130 -13.17 0.83 3.21
N ARG A 131 -13.53 -0.24 3.92
CA ARG A 131 -14.35 -1.31 3.36
C ARG A 131 -15.33 -1.84 4.41
N GLY A 132 -16.63 -1.62 4.16
CA GLY A 132 -17.67 -1.95 5.13
C GLY A 132 -17.48 -1.21 6.45
N SER A 133 -17.49 -1.94 7.56
CA SER A 133 -17.22 -1.44 8.91
C SER A 133 -15.73 -1.48 9.31
N TYR A 134 -14.85 -1.80 8.37
CA TYR A 134 -13.42 -1.96 8.62
C TYR A 134 -12.59 -0.86 7.94
N VAL A 135 -11.49 -0.54 8.60
CA VAL A 135 -10.44 0.33 8.08
C VAL A 135 -9.19 -0.52 7.89
N ILE A 136 -8.65 -0.55 6.68
CA ILE A 136 -7.42 -1.26 6.33
C ILE A 136 -6.31 -0.23 6.15
N LEU A 137 -5.21 -0.43 6.87
CA LEU A 137 -4.02 0.42 6.85
C LEU A 137 -2.83 -0.38 6.34
N VAL A 138 -2.20 0.06 5.25
CA VAL A 138 -1.01 -0.60 4.69
C VAL A 138 0.17 0.36 4.68
N LEU A 139 1.26 -0.02 5.33
CA LEU A 139 2.50 0.75 5.38
C LEU A 139 3.52 0.16 4.41
N PRO A 140 3.69 0.73 3.20
CA PRO A 140 4.73 0.30 2.27
C PRO A 140 6.14 0.65 2.76
N LEU A 141 7.14 -0.01 2.19
CA LEU A 141 8.53 0.41 2.25
C LEU A 141 8.77 1.51 1.22
N ILE A 142 9.28 2.66 1.67
CA ILE A 142 9.74 3.76 0.82
C ILE A 142 11.20 4.09 1.15
N GLU A 143 11.83 4.95 0.38
CA GLU A 143 13.14 5.49 0.72
C GLU A 143 13.04 6.59 1.79
N ALA A 144 14.01 6.66 2.70
CA ALA A 144 13.98 7.60 3.83
C ALA A 144 13.96 9.07 3.40
N VAL A 145 14.54 9.38 2.23
CA VAL A 145 14.50 10.71 1.62
C VAL A 145 13.06 11.17 1.33
N HIS A 146 12.18 10.27 0.91
CA HIS A 146 10.79 10.57 0.60
C HIS A 146 9.98 10.91 1.87
N LEU A 147 10.21 10.18 2.96
CA LEU A 147 9.61 10.49 4.26
C LEU A 147 10.07 11.88 4.77
N LYS A 148 11.37 12.19 4.63
CA LYS A 148 11.91 13.50 5.00
C LYS A 148 11.31 14.62 4.14
N ALA A 149 11.18 14.41 2.83
CA ALA A 149 10.58 15.36 1.91
C ALA A 149 9.10 15.64 2.27
N TYR A 150 8.32 14.59 2.53
CA TYR A 150 6.93 14.73 2.97
C TYR A 150 6.80 15.47 4.31
N ALA A 151 7.64 15.15 5.29
CA ALA A 151 7.66 15.86 6.58
C ALA A 151 7.92 17.37 6.42
N LYS A 152 8.81 17.75 5.49
CA LYS A 152 9.07 19.16 5.15
C LYS A 152 7.85 19.79 4.47
N LEU A 153 7.20 19.07 3.55
CA LEU A 153 6.00 19.52 2.82
C LEU A 153 4.85 19.87 3.78
N CYS A 154 4.55 19.04 4.78
CA CYS A 154 3.46 19.28 5.72
C CYS A 154 3.64 20.54 6.60
N ARG A 155 4.84 21.15 6.62
CA ARG A 155 5.15 22.36 7.39
C ARG A 155 5.23 23.61 6.54
N LYS A 156 5.18 23.50 5.21
CA LYS A 156 5.19 24.66 4.33
C LYS A 156 3.91 25.47 4.49
N SER A 157 4.03 26.79 4.37
CA SER A 157 2.88 27.70 4.40
C SER A 157 2.20 27.83 3.04
N ASP A 158 2.93 27.59 1.96
CA ASP A 158 2.40 27.51 0.60
C ASP A 158 1.46 26.29 0.44
N CYS A 159 0.50 26.38 -0.47
CA CYS A 159 -0.46 25.30 -0.78
C CYS A 159 0.14 24.28 -1.77
N GLY A 160 1.43 23.95 -1.62
CA GLY A 160 2.17 23.16 -2.60
C GLY A 160 2.77 24.03 -3.71
N ASN A 161 4.00 23.69 -4.11
CA ASN A 161 4.70 24.38 -5.19
C ASN A 161 3.98 24.16 -6.54
N ALA A 162 4.25 25.05 -7.51
CA ALA A 162 3.83 24.85 -8.90
C ALA A 162 4.25 23.46 -9.44
N VAL A 163 3.43 22.89 -10.34
CA VAL A 163 3.70 21.61 -11.00
C VAL A 163 5.09 21.64 -11.64
N GLY A 164 5.95 20.67 -11.29
CA GLY A 164 7.32 20.54 -11.84
C GLY A 164 8.46 21.04 -10.95
N VAL A 165 8.17 21.51 -9.73
CA VAL A 165 9.21 21.85 -8.75
C VAL A 165 9.60 20.63 -7.91
N ASP A 166 10.90 20.42 -7.69
CA ASP A 166 11.44 19.36 -6.85
C ASP A 166 10.80 19.36 -5.44
N ALA A 167 10.51 18.15 -4.94
CA ALA A 167 9.86 17.88 -3.65
C ALA A 167 8.38 18.33 -3.53
N SER A 168 7.64 18.39 -4.64
CA SER A 168 6.17 18.40 -4.63
C SER A 168 5.59 17.05 -4.17
N LEU A 169 4.33 17.00 -3.74
CA LEU A 169 3.68 15.73 -3.42
C LEU A 169 3.69 14.77 -4.61
N SER A 170 3.34 15.27 -5.80
CA SER A 170 3.29 14.47 -7.03
C SER A 170 4.64 13.85 -7.37
N SER A 171 5.76 14.60 -7.25
CA SER A 171 7.09 14.03 -7.48
C SER A 171 7.43 12.93 -6.48
N ILE A 172 7.13 13.13 -5.18
CA ILE A 172 7.37 12.11 -4.16
C ILE A 172 6.57 10.83 -4.46
N LEU A 173 5.32 10.98 -4.88
CA LEU A 173 4.44 9.84 -5.21
C LEU A 173 4.89 9.10 -6.48
N LEU A 174 5.38 9.81 -7.49
CA LEU A 174 5.95 9.20 -8.70
C LEU A 174 7.19 8.36 -8.37
N ASP A 175 8.02 8.81 -7.43
CA ASP A 175 9.23 8.11 -7.00
C ASP A 175 8.97 6.99 -5.97
N THR A 176 7.71 6.72 -5.62
CA THR A 176 7.31 5.69 -4.64
C THR A 176 6.31 4.68 -5.21
N PRO A 177 6.72 3.84 -6.19
CA PRO A 177 5.83 2.83 -6.80
C PRO A 177 5.28 1.80 -5.80
N SER A 178 5.92 1.62 -4.64
CA SER A 178 5.43 0.76 -3.56
C SER A 178 4.09 1.21 -2.98
N ILE A 179 3.71 2.49 -3.12
CA ILE A 179 2.39 3.02 -2.77
C ILE A 179 1.30 2.34 -3.59
N THR A 180 1.50 2.20 -4.91
CA THR A 180 0.56 1.52 -5.81
C THR A 180 0.36 0.07 -5.41
N GLY A 181 1.45 -0.64 -5.11
CA GLY A 181 1.37 -2.01 -4.60
C GLY A 181 0.60 -2.12 -3.28
N ALA A 182 0.79 -1.15 -2.37
CA ALA A 182 0.06 -1.10 -1.11
C ALA A 182 -1.44 -0.82 -1.29
N PHE A 183 -1.84 -0.01 -2.29
CA PHE A 183 -3.26 0.13 -2.67
C PHE A 183 -3.87 -1.19 -3.12
N MET A 184 -3.18 -1.92 -4.00
CA MET A 184 -3.66 -3.23 -4.49
C MET A 184 -3.85 -4.22 -3.34
N VAL A 185 -2.91 -4.27 -2.39
CA VAL A 185 -3.03 -5.11 -1.20
C VAL A 185 -4.20 -4.68 -0.32
N ALA A 186 -4.39 -3.38 -0.09
CA ALA A 186 -5.50 -2.87 0.70
C ALA A 186 -6.86 -3.23 0.08
N HIS A 187 -6.99 -3.11 -1.24
CA HIS A 187 -8.20 -3.48 -1.99
C HIS A 187 -8.49 -4.98 -1.90
N ALA A 188 -7.49 -5.83 -2.19
CA ALA A 188 -7.66 -7.28 -2.13
C ALA A 188 -8.09 -7.75 -0.72
N ILE A 189 -7.50 -7.17 0.33
CA ILE A 189 -7.92 -7.44 1.71
C ILE A 189 -9.35 -6.97 1.96
N GLY A 190 -9.74 -5.82 1.44
CA GLY A 190 -11.11 -5.32 1.51
C GLY A 190 -12.12 -6.29 0.89
N ASP A 191 -11.81 -6.82 -0.28
CA ASP A 191 -12.67 -7.79 -0.97
C ASP A 191 -12.80 -9.09 -0.16
N ILE A 192 -11.70 -9.56 0.44
CA ILE A 192 -11.71 -10.71 1.37
C ILE A 192 -12.59 -10.47 2.58
N ILE A 193 -12.50 -9.29 3.19
CA ILE A 193 -13.30 -8.93 4.37
C ILE A 193 -14.80 -8.95 4.06
N VAL A 194 -15.21 -8.47 2.88
CA VAL A 194 -16.62 -8.40 2.47
C VAL A 194 -17.12 -9.73 1.89
N GLY A 195 -16.21 -10.66 1.58
CA GLY A 195 -16.53 -11.91 0.89
C GLY A 195 -16.79 -11.72 -0.61
N ASP A 196 -16.25 -10.64 -1.19
CA ASP A 196 -16.30 -10.29 -2.62
C ASP A 196 -15.07 -10.83 -3.35
N VAL A 197 -14.63 -12.04 -2.98
CA VAL A 197 -13.43 -12.66 -3.55
C VAL A 197 -13.84 -13.51 -4.73
N VAL A 198 -13.43 -13.11 -5.93
CA VAL A 198 -13.22 -14.05 -7.02
C VAL A 198 -11.90 -14.75 -6.72
N ASP A 199 -11.90 -16.09 -6.60
CA ASP A 199 -10.68 -16.85 -6.37
C ASP A 199 -9.60 -16.41 -7.38
N PRO A 200 -8.41 -15.99 -6.93
CA PRO A 200 -7.37 -15.58 -7.85
C PRO A 200 -7.01 -16.77 -8.73
N GLU A 201 -7.15 -16.62 -10.04
CA GLU A 201 -6.78 -17.65 -11.01
C GLU A 201 -5.26 -17.83 -10.96
N VAL A 202 -4.80 -18.77 -10.14
CA VAL A 202 -3.39 -19.15 -10.08
C VAL A 202 -3.11 -19.98 -11.32
N VAL A 203 -2.66 -19.33 -12.40
CA VAL A 203 -2.10 -20.01 -13.56
C VAL A 203 -0.78 -20.65 -13.12
N VAL A 204 -0.86 -21.87 -12.61
CA VAL A 204 0.31 -22.73 -12.42
C VAL A 204 0.73 -23.16 -13.81
N ASN A 205 1.68 -22.42 -14.42
CA ASN A 205 2.45 -22.99 -15.52
C ASN A 205 3.28 -24.13 -14.93
N ALA A 206 2.70 -25.33 -14.92
CA ALA A 206 3.45 -26.56 -14.73
C ALA A 206 4.40 -26.67 -15.93
N ALA A 207 5.64 -26.19 -15.74
CA ALA A 207 6.71 -26.50 -16.66
C ALA A 207 6.81 -28.03 -16.76
N PRO A 208 6.76 -28.63 -17.96
CA PRO A 208 6.95 -30.07 -18.08
C PRO A 208 8.36 -30.41 -17.60
N SER A 209 8.43 -31.37 -16.68
CA SER A 209 9.64 -31.95 -16.14
C SER A 209 10.63 -32.27 -17.27
N VAL A 210 11.81 -31.67 -17.20
CA VAL A 210 12.96 -31.97 -18.04
C VAL A 210 13.38 -33.43 -17.86
N GLY A 211 13.07 -34.27 -18.84
CA GLY A 211 13.48 -35.68 -18.85
C GLY A 211 13.19 -36.31 -20.21
N GLY A 212 14.17 -36.26 -21.13
CA GLY A 212 14.08 -36.97 -22.40
C GLY A 212 14.84 -36.30 -23.54
N LEU A 213 16.12 -35.99 -23.35
CA LEU A 213 16.98 -35.39 -24.40
C LEU A 213 17.86 -36.42 -25.13
N LEU A 214 17.64 -37.73 -24.95
CA LEU A 214 18.54 -38.78 -25.46
C LEU A 214 17.85 -40.07 -25.97
N ASP A 215 16.61 -40.01 -26.45
CA ASP A 215 16.00 -41.18 -27.11
C ASP A 215 15.42 -40.82 -28.47
N SER A 216 16.31 -40.72 -29.47
CA SER A 216 16.10 -41.14 -30.87
C SER A 216 17.23 -40.60 -31.76
N LEU A 217 18.48 -40.94 -31.42
CA LEU A 217 19.54 -41.05 -32.40
C LEU A 217 19.60 -42.51 -32.84
N THR A 218 18.81 -42.90 -33.83
CA THR A 218 19.22 -43.83 -34.90
C THR A 218 18.13 -43.92 -35.96
N GLY A 219 18.51 -43.62 -37.20
CA GLY A 219 17.83 -44.12 -38.38
C GLY A 219 16.85 -43.17 -39.06
N SER A 220 17.36 -42.26 -39.89
CA SER A 220 17.03 -42.26 -41.32
C SER A 220 17.65 -41.04 -42.01
N ILE A 221 18.55 -41.34 -42.93
CA ILE A 221 19.06 -40.44 -43.95
C ILE A 221 17.94 -40.30 -44.99
N GLY A 222 17.45 -39.09 -45.27
CA GLY A 222 16.62 -38.86 -46.46
C GLY A 222 15.72 -37.63 -46.43
N ILE A 223 16.20 -36.57 -47.10
CA ILE A 223 15.46 -35.57 -47.87
C ILE A 223 14.39 -34.68 -47.17
N THR A 224 14.72 -33.39 -47.09
CA THR A 224 13.83 -32.22 -47.11
C THR A 224 12.66 -32.41 -48.10
N GLY A 225 11.39 -32.06 -47.88
CA GLY A 225 10.77 -31.22 -46.86
C GLY A 225 9.62 -30.43 -47.52
N ILE A 226 8.48 -31.07 -47.79
CA ILE A 226 7.20 -30.38 -48.11
C ILE A 226 6.02 -31.26 -47.65
N SER A 227 5.04 -30.61 -47.01
CA SER A 227 3.63 -31.01 -46.87
C SER A 227 3.27 -32.11 -45.86
N SER A 228 2.58 -31.72 -44.78
CA SER A 228 1.12 -31.98 -44.67
C SER A 228 0.52 -31.51 -43.34
N ARG A 229 -0.40 -30.54 -43.47
CA ARG A 229 -1.72 -30.45 -42.82
C ARG A 229 -1.87 -30.99 -41.39
N ALA A 230 -2.04 -30.07 -40.44
CA ALA A 230 -2.78 -30.33 -39.19
C ALA A 230 -4.06 -29.48 -39.13
N LYS A 231 -5.10 -30.13 -38.59
CA LYS A 231 -6.54 -29.80 -38.56
C LYS A 231 -6.84 -28.68 -37.54
N PRO A 232 -7.81 -27.77 -37.78
CA PRO A 232 -8.18 -26.79 -36.77
C PRO A 232 -9.05 -27.45 -35.70
N VAL A 233 -8.70 -27.28 -34.42
CA VAL A 233 -9.54 -27.62 -33.28
C VAL A 233 -10.07 -26.32 -32.68
N ALA A 234 -11.37 -26.30 -32.42
CA ALA A 234 -12.19 -25.13 -32.16
C ALA A 234 -11.81 -24.36 -30.87
N ALA A 235 -11.90 -23.04 -30.95
CA ALA A 235 -11.86 -22.14 -29.79
C ALA A 235 -13.13 -22.31 -28.94
N PRO A 236 -13.04 -22.39 -27.61
CA PRO A 236 -14.22 -22.25 -26.76
C PRO A 236 -14.70 -20.80 -26.79
N VAL A 237 -15.97 -20.65 -27.11
CA VAL A 237 -16.72 -19.39 -27.20
C VAL A 237 -16.91 -18.84 -25.78
N ALA A 238 -16.37 -17.66 -25.50
CA ALA A 238 -16.76 -16.87 -24.34
C ALA A 238 -18.07 -16.15 -24.66
N SER A 239 -19.15 -16.54 -23.99
CA SER A 239 -20.40 -15.80 -23.98
C SER A 239 -20.99 -15.80 -22.58
N ALA A 240 -20.95 -14.64 -21.91
CA ALA A 240 -22.02 -14.13 -21.05
C ALA A 240 -21.66 -12.70 -20.59
N THR A 241 -22.09 -11.71 -21.37
CA THR A 241 -22.49 -10.41 -20.81
C THR A 241 -23.96 -10.55 -20.38
N PRO A 242 -24.40 -9.83 -19.34
CA PRO A 242 -25.38 -8.79 -19.67
C PRO A 242 -24.96 -7.43 -19.16
N SER A 243 -25.14 -6.47 -20.05
CA SER A 243 -24.94 -5.04 -19.88
C SER A 243 -25.84 -4.45 -18.80
N GLY A 244 -25.32 -3.49 -18.04
CA GLY A 244 -26.05 -2.62 -17.12
C GLY A 244 -25.46 -1.22 -17.12
N ALA A 245 -25.85 -0.43 -18.12
CA ALA A 245 -25.79 1.02 -18.31
C ALA A 245 -24.84 1.89 -17.43
N ALA A 246 -23.95 2.60 -18.13
CA ALA A 246 -23.44 3.89 -17.68
C ALA A 246 -24.60 4.88 -17.49
N SER A 247 -24.64 5.57 -16.34
CA SER A 247 -25.39 6.82 -16.20
C SER A 247 -24.55 7.80 -15.36
N ILE A 248 -24.43 9.01 -15.89
CA ILE A 248 -23.75 10.15 -15.30
C ILE A 248 -24.72 10.81 -14.30
N GLY A 249 -24.22 11.07 -13.09
CA GLY A 249 -24.70 12.10 -12.17
C GLY A 249 -25.98 11.81 -11.38
N THR A 250 -25.87 11.71 -10.06
CA THR A 250 -26.54 12.55 -9.04
C THR A 250 -26.49 11.84 -7.67
N LEU A 251 -26.23 12.62 -6.63
CA LEU A 251 -26.23 12.27 -5.21
C LEU A 251 -27.55 11.61 -4.78
N THR A 252 -27.51 10.37 -4.32
CA THR A 252 -28.49 9.83 -3.36
C THR A 252 -27.80 8.95 -2.34
N ALA A 253 -28.07 9.23 -1.07
CA ALA A 253 -27.57 8.48 0.07
C ALA A 253 -28.17 7.07 0.07
N ASP A 254 -27.32 6.06 -0.11
CA ASP A 254 -27.73 4.67 0.03
C ASP A 254 -27.51 4.18 1.47
N THR A 255 -28.64 4.00 2.13
CA THR A 255 -28.86 3.23 3.35
C THR A 255 -28.18 1.86 3.25
N PRO A 256 -27.33 1.43 4.22
CA PRO A 256 -26.64 0.15 4.10
C PRO A 256 -27.62 -1.02 4.34
N LYS A 257 -27.71 -1.92 3.35
CA LYS A 257 -28.37 -3.23 3.52
C LYS A 257 -27.64 -4.00 4.62
N LEU A 258 -28.36 -4.19 5.72
CA LEU A 258 -27.94 -4.94 6.90
C LEU A 258 -27.88 -6.43 6.55
N GLY A 259 -26.69 -6.89 6.21
CA GLY A 259 -26.41 -8.29 5.88
C GLY A 259 -24.92 -8.57 5.95
N SER A 260 -24.26 -8.19 7.06
CA SER A 260 -22.84 -8.50 7.26
C SER A 260 -22.70 -9.97 7.63
N ARG A 261 -22.25 -10.80 6.68
CA ARG A 261 -21.64 -12.09 7.02
C ARG A 261 -20.51 -11.80 8.03
N PRO A 262 -20.41 -12.53 9.15
CA PRO A 262 -19.31 -12.33 10.08
C PRO A 262 -17.99 -12.54 9.36
N LEU A 263 -17.01 -11.66 9.62
CA LEU A 263 -15.67 -11.70 9.04
C LEU A 263 -15.09 -13.12 9.16
N ASP A 264 -14.79 -13.74 8.03
CA ASP A 264 -14.08 -15.03 8.00
C ASP A 264 -12.61 -14.80 8.34
N LYS A 265 -12.31 -14.80 9.65
CA LYS A 265 -10.98 -14.56 10.19
C LYS A 265 -9.96 -15.58 9.70
N ASP A 266 -10.39 -16.81 9.42
CA ASP A 266 -9.51 -17.89 8.99
C ASP A 266 -9.13 -17.73 7.52
N THR A 267 -10.09 -17.42 6.64
CA THR A 267 -9.78 -17.06 5.24
C THR A 267 -8.84 -15.85 5.18
N LEU A 268 -9.11 -14.79 5.95
CA LEU A 268 -8.26 -13.61 6.01
C LEU A 268 -6.85 -13.95 6.52
N ARG A 269 -6.75 -14.70 7.62
CA ARG A 269 -5.44 -15.12 8.16
C ARG A 269 -4.68 -16.01 7.17
N ASN A 270 -5.38 -16.91 6.49
CA ASN A 270 -4.80 -17.79 5.49
C ASN A 270 -4.28 -16.99 4.30
N PHE A 271 -5.10 -16.11 3.70
CA PHE A 271 -4.66 -15.24 2.60
C PHE A 271 -3.43 -14.40 2.99
N ILE A 272 -3.50 -13.73 4.15
CA ILE A 272 -2.38 -12.93 4.62
C ILE A 272 -1.12 -13.81 4.80
N SER A 273 -1.27 -15.05 5.25
CA SER A 273 -0.15 -15.98 5.47
C SER A 273 0.39 -16.63 4.21
N SER A 274 -0.46 -16.98 3.25
CA SER A 274 -0.09 -17.71 2.02
C SER A 274 0.22 -16.77 0.85
N ALA A 275 -0.55 -15.70 0.67
CA ALA A 275 -0.46 -14.80 -0.48
C ALA A 275 0.49 -13.62 -0.26
N MET A 276 0.89 -13.34 0.99
CA MET A 276 1.87 -12.29 1.31
C MET A 276 3.15 -12.86 1.95
N PRO A 277 3.97 -13.65 1.22
CA PRO A 277 5.30 -14.06 1.64
C PRO A 277 6.34 -12.93 1.43
N PHE A 278 5.95 -11.67 1.62
CA PHE A 278 6.88 -10.55 1.50
C PHE A 278 7.98 -10.68 2.56
N GLY A 279 9.21 -10.96 2.12
CA GLY A 279 10.39 -11.01 2.98
C GLY A 279 10.86 -12.40 3.40
N THR A 280 10.30 -13.49 2.86
CA THR A 280 11.01 -14.78 2.93
C THR A 280 12.16 -14.73 1.92
N PRO A 281 13.44 -14.86 2.33
CA PRO A 281 14.51 -15.09 1.36
C PRO A 281 14.20 -16.39 0.60
N LEU A 282 14.35 -16.34 -0.73
CA LEU A 282 14.55 -17.56 -1.52
C LEU A 282 15.90 -18.18 -1.15
#